data_AF-A0A7C5D4P0-F1
#
_entry.id   AF-A0A7C5D4P0-F1
#
_cell.length_a   1.000
_cell.length_b   1.000
_cell.length_c   1.000
_cell.angle_alpha   90.00
_cell.angle_beta   90.00
_cell.angle_gamma   90.00
#
_symmetry.space_group_name_H-M   'P 1'
#
loop_
_entity.id
_entity.type
_entity.pdbx_description
1 polymer ?
#
loop_
_entity_poly.entity_id
_entity_poly.type
_entity_poly.pdbx_seq_one_letter_code
_entity_poly.pdbx_strand_id
1 'polypeptide(L)'
;MSDDFTLDTQTDATVGITDTVKTNDNTPTFSGTSSNVEGDITITVGGAIYAVTPNVDDGTWRLDTEAVTSTDGTFNLTEDGDYTITADAEDVDGNAITQVSDDFTLDTQTDATVGITDTVKTNDNTPTFSGTSSNVEGDITITVGGAIYAVTPNVDDGTWTLDTEAATSTDGTFNLTEDGNYTITADADNNTKIYTATFYRKPLN
;
A
#
# COMPACT_ATOMS: atom_id res chain seq x y z
N MET A 1 -50.27 -40.76 -4.24
CA MET A 1 -49.30 -39.86 -3.60
C MET A 1 -49.07 -38.78 -4.63
N SER A 2 -49.57 -37.56 -4.41
CA SER A 2 -49.20 -36.44 -5.27
C SER A 2 -47.85 -35.96 -4.77
N ASP A 3 -46.83 -36.02 -5.63
CA ASP A 3 -45.67 -35.16 -5.45
C ASP A 3 -46.17 -33.73 -5.62
N ASP A 4 -46.18 -32.98 -4.54
CA ASP A 4 -46.41 -31.54 -4.57
C ASP A 4 -45.10 -30.90 -5.01
N PHE A 5 -44.98 -30.63 -6.31
CA PHE A 5 -43.85 -29.90 -6.87
C PHE A 5 -44.21 -28.42 -6.79
N THR A 6 -43.92 -27.78 -5.65
CA THR A 6 -44.02 -26.34 -5.53
C THR A 6 -42.93 -25.71 -6.38
N LEU A 7 -43.32 -24.95 -7.40
CA LEU A 7 -42.41 -24.08 -8.12
C LEU A 7 -42.00 -22.96 -7.17
N ASP A 8 -40.72 -22.88 -6.86
CA ASP A 8 -40.13 -21.73 -6.20
C ASP A 8 -40.24 -20.51 -7.15
N THR A 9 -40.90 -19.46 -6.67
CA THR A 9 -41.07 -18.19 -7.39
C THR A 9 -40.45 -17.02 -6.64
N GLN A 10 -39.76 -17.31 -5.52
CA GLN A 10 -38.96 -16.36 -4.77
C GLN A 10 -37.80 -15.89 -5.66
N THR A 11 -37.34 -14.66 -5.45
CA THR A 11 -36.08 -14.22 -6.07
C THR A 11 -34.93 -14.70 -5.22
N ASP A 12 -33.96 -15.37 -5.84
CA ASP A 12 -32.76 -15.87 -5.19
C ASP A 12 -32.07 -14.78 -4.33
N ALA A 13 -31.42 -15.23 -3.26
CA ALA A 13 -30.53 -14.39 -2.48
C ALA A 13 -29.36 -13.87 -3.33
N THR A 14 -28.91 -12.66 -3.03
CA THR A 14 -27.69 -12.10 -3.62
C THR A 14 -26.86 -11.40 -2.55
N VAL A 15 -25.54 -11.43 -2.74
CA VAL A 15 -24.57 -10.68 -1.95
C VAL A 15 -23.60 -9.99 -2.91
N GLY A 16 -23.24 -8.76 -2.61
CA GLY A 16 -22.17 -8.02 -3.28
C GLY A 16 -21.17 -7.52 -2.25
N ILE A 17 -19.89 -7.58 -2.60
CA ILE A 17 -18.77 -7.00 -1.84
C ILE A 17 -18.41 -5.67 -2.51
N THR A 18 -18.16 -4.62 -1.73
CA THR A 18 -17.91 -3.25 -2.24
C THR A 18 -16.71 -2.64 -1.52
N ASP A 19 -15.60 -3.38 -1.47
CA ASP A 19 -14.40 -2.96 -0.73
C ASP A 19 -13.29 -2.39 -1.64
N THR A 20 -12.28 -1.81 -0.99
CA THR A 20 -11.07 -1.28 -1.62
C THR A 20 -10.11 -2.40 -2.01
N VAL A 21 -9.57 -2.31 -3.23
CA VAL A 21 -8.61 -3.29 -3.78
C VAL A 21 -7.22 -3.25 -3.14
N LYS A 22 -6.90 -2.26 -2.29
CA LYS A 22 -5.61 -2.13 -1.61
C LYS A 22 -5.76 -1.44 -0.26
N THR A 23 -5.12 -1.99 0.77
CA THR A 23 -5.13 -1.47 2.15
C THR A 23 -3.73 -1.58 2.77
N ASN A 24 -3.44 -0.72 3.75
CA ASN A 24 -2.27 -0.84 4.64
C ASN A 24 -2.65 -1.20 6.07
N ASP A 25 -3.92 -1.54 6.28
CA ASP A 25 -4.50 -1.96 7.55
C ASP A 25 -4.53 -3.50 7.59
N ASN A 26 -3.90 -4.10 8.60
CA ASN A 26 -3.90 -5.55 8.80
C ASN A 26 -5.17 -6.07 9.49
N THR A 27 -6.08 -5.17 9.86
CA THR A 27 -7.44 -5.43 10.36
C THR A 27 -8.48 -4.69 9.51
N PRO A 28 -8.56 -4.97 8.19
CA PRO A 28 -9.43 -4.24 7.28
C PRO A 28 -10.92 -4.37 7.65
N THR A 29 -11.67 -3.36 7.23
CA THR A 29 -13.14 -3.37 7.28
C THR A 29 -13.70 -3.63 5.89
N PHE A 30 -14.53 -4.65 5.77
CA PHE A 30 -15.24 -5.00 4.53
C PHE A 30 -16.68 -4.53 4.59
N SER A 31 -17.26 -4.23 3.44
CA SER A 31 -18.68 -3.87 3.33
C SER A 31 -19.28 -4.30 2.02
N GLY A 32 -20.61 -4.26 1.96
CA GLY A 32 -21.33 -4.60 0.76
C GLY A 32 -22.83 -4.47 0.90
N THR A 33 -23.54 -5.11 -0.02
CA THR A 33 -25.00 -5.17 -0.05
C THR A 33 -25.48 -6.59 -0.20
N SER A 34 -26.71 -6.86 0.20
CA SER A 34 -27.39 -8.13 -0.05
C SER A 34 -28.86 -7.91 -0.35
N SER A 35 -29.51 -8.92 -0.92
CA SER A 35 -30.96 -8.94 -1.10
C SER A 35 -31.49 -10.36 -0.94
N ASN A 36 -32.69 -10.49 -0.39
CA ASN A 36 -33.37 -11.77 -0.12
C ASN A 36 -32.55 -12.78 0.72
N VAL A 37 -31.55 -12.32 1.47
CA VAL A 37 -30.81 -13.16 2.42
C VAL A 37 -31.65 -13.37 3.67
N GLU A 38 -31.76 -14.61 4.11
CA GLU A 38 -32.32 -14.98 5.41
C GLU A 38 -31.18 -15.12 6.44
N GLY A 39 -31.27 -14.38 7.54
CA GLY A 39 -30.28 -14.43 8.61
C GLY A 39 -28.94 -13.77 8.27
N ASP A 40 -27.84 -14.46 8.55
CA ASP A 40 -26.48 -13.92 8.47
C ASP A 40 -25.79 -14.29 7.16
N ILE A 41 -24.98 -13.36 6.65
CA ILE A 41 -24.01 -13.62 5.60
C ILE A 41 -22.77 -14.27 6.25
N THR A 42 -22.32 -15.39 5.69
CA THR A 42 -21.07 -16.04 6.10
C THR A 42 -19.91 -15.45 5.30
N ILE A 43 -19.03 -14.72 5.97
CA ILE A 43 -17.84 -14.10 5.37
C ILE A 43 -16.60 -14.88 5.79
N THR A 44 -15.73 -15.22 4.83
CA THR A 44 -14.41 -15.80 5.11
C THR A 44 -13.31 -14.87 4.62
N VAL A 45 -12.38 -14.50 5.51
CA VAL A 45 -11.22 -13.66 5.17
C VAL A 45 -10.07 -13.91 6.14
N GLY A 46 -8.84 -13.93 5.63
CA GLY A 46 -7.64 -14.11 6.46
C GLY A 46 -7.64 -15.40 7.29
N GLY A 47 -8.32 -16.47 6.83
CA GLY A 47 -8.43 -17.74 7.55
C GLY A 47 -9.46 -17.78 8.69
N ALA A 48 -10.22 -16.71 8.90
CA ALA A 48 -11.34 -16.66 9.84
C ALA A 48 -12.69 -16.63 9.12
N ILE A 49 -13.72 -17.14 9.81
CA ILE A 49 -15.11 -17.14 9.38
C ILE A 49 -15.91 -16.22 10.31
N TYR A 50 -16.78 -15.39 9.73
CA TYR A 50 -17.61 -14.41 10.40
C TYR A 50 -19.07 -14.56 9.97
N ALA A 51 -19.98 -14.37 10.91
CA ALA A 51 -21.41 -14.21 10.63
C ALA A 51 -21.77 -12.72 10.71
N VAL A 52 -22.35 -12.17 9.63
CA VAL A 52 -22.67 -10.75 9.52
C VAL A 52 -24.14 -10.59 9.15
N THR A 53 -24.94 -10.03 10.06
CA THR A 53 -26.34 -9.73 9.79
C THR A 53 -26.44 -8.48 8.91
N PRO A 54 -27.03 -8.56 7.70
CA PRO A 54 -27.29 -7.39 6.88
C PRO A 54 -28.39 -6.52 7.49
N ASN A 55 -28.36 -5.22 7.16
CA ASN A 55 -29.42 -4.28 7.51
C ASN A 55 -30.71 -4.66 6.79
N VAL A 56 -31.78 -4.84 7.56
CA VAL A 56 -33.10 -5.28 7.06
C VAL A 56 -33.76 -4.28 6.10
N ASP A 57 -33.42 -2.99 6.19
CA ASP A 57 -34.10 -1.95 5.41
C ASP A 57 -33.46 -1.73 4.02
N ASP A 58 -32.13 -1.86 3.93
CA ASP A 58 -31.37 -1.53 2.71
C ASP A 58 -30.37 -2.62 2.27
N GLY A 59 -30.29 -3.73 2.99
CA GLY A 59 -29.39 -4.86 2.67
C GLY A 59 -27.91 -4.56 2.90
N THR A 60 -27.55 -3.41 3.47
CA THR A 60 -26.15 -3.07 3.70
C THR A 60 -25.54 -3.93 4.81
N TRP A 61 -24.30 -4.36 4.65
CA TRP A 61 -23.57 -5.10 5.68
C TRP A 61 -22.15 -4.55 5.83
N ARG A 62 -21.57 -4.74 7.02
CA ARG A 62 -20.21 -4.33 7.35
C ARG A 62 -19.56 -5.35 8.28
N LEU A 63 -18.34 -5.76 7.94
CA LEU A 63 -17.47 -6.56 8.78
C LEU A 63 -16.24 -5.73 9.16
N ASP A 64 -16.08 -5.48 10.44
CA ASP A 64 -14.88 -4.87 11.01
C ASP A 64 -14.08 -5.98 11.70
N THR A 65 -12.98 -6.40 11.09
CA THR A 65 -12.22 -7.59 11.52
C THR A 65 -11.51 -7.41 12.86
N GLU A 66 -11.31 -6.17 13.32
CA GLU A 66 -10.81 -5.86 14.67
C GLU A 66 -11.95 -5.93 15.71
N ALA A 67 -13.14 -5.44 15.36
CA ALA A 67 -14.26 -5.32 16.29
C ALA A 67 -15.10 -6.59 16.44
N VAL A 68 -15.14 -7.45 15.42
CA VAL A 68 -15.98 -8.66 15.39
C VAL A 68 -15.13 -9.90 15.69
N THR A 69 -15.56 -10.72 16.63
CA THR A 69 -14.93 -12.02 16.89
C THR A 69 -15.37 -13.03 15.83
N SER A 70 -14.41 -13.77 15.26
CA SER A 70 -14.72 -14.86 14.33
C SER A 70 -15.57 -15.95 15.00
N THR A 71 -16.49 -16.53 14.24
CA THR A 71 -17.28 -17.67 14.68
C THR A 71 -16.49 -18.97 14.59
N ASP A 72 -15.53 -19.05 13.67
CA ASP A 72 -14.58 -20.15 13.52
C ASP A 72 -13.28 -19.65 12.85
N GLY A 73 -12.23 -20.45 12.93
CA GLY A 73 -10.90 -20.11 12.42
C GLY A 73 -10.20 -19.02 13.21
N THR A 74 -8.99 -18.68 12.77
CA THR A 74 -8.15 -17.65 13.39
C THR A 74 -7.80 -16.63 12.31
N PHE A 75 -8.14 -15.37 12.55
CA PHE A 75 -7.85 -14.29 11.62
C PHE A 75 -6.35 -14.00 11.59
N ASN A 76 -5.77 -13.96 10.39
CA ASN A 76 -4.34 -13.74 10.19
C ASN A 76 -4.04 -13.08 8.83
N LEU A 77 -3.80 -11.77 8.85
CA LEU A 77 -3.28 -10.99 7.71
C LEU A 77 -1.98 -10.29 8.14
N THR A 78 -0.87 -11.03 8.17
CA THR A 78 0.41 -10.53 8.72
C THR A 78 1.48 -10.24 7.68
N GLU A 79 1.29 -10.66 6.44
CA GLU A 79 2.27 -10.50 5.37
C GLU A 79 1.67 -9.62 4.28
N ASP A 80 2.50 -8.77 3.66
CA ASP A 80 2.05 -8.04 2.48
C ASP A 80 1.79 -9.02 1.33
N GLY A 81 0.73 -8.78 0.57
CA GLY A 81 0.35 -9.66 -0.52
C GLY A 81 -1.12 -9.58 -0.89
N ASP A 82 -1.50 -10.43 -1.84
CA ASP A 82 -2.87 -10.54 -2.32
C ASP A 82 -3.66 -11.54 -1.47
N TYR A 83 -4.86 -11.13 -1.09
CA TYR A 83 -5.80 -11.88 -0.27
C TYR A 83 -7.17 -11.88 -0.92
N THR A 84 -7.97 -12.89 -0.59
CA THR A 84 -9.34 -13.04 -1.08
C THR A 84 -10.29 -13.02 0.12
N ILE A 85 -11.38 -12.27 -0.02
CA ILE A 85 -12.56 -12.35 0.82
C ILE A 85 -13.64 -13.13 0.08
N THR A 86 -14.35 -14.02 0.76
CA THR A 86 -15.53 -14.70 0.21
C THR A 86 -16.77 -14.47 1.05
N ALA A 87 -17.93 -14.51 0.40
CA ALA A 87 -19.24 -14.34 1.01
C ALA A 87 -20.21 -15.42 0.53
N ASP A 88 -20.92 -16.02 1.48
CA ASP A 88 -21.95 -17.03 1.26
C ASP A 88 -23.21 -16.65 2.05
N ALA A 89 -24.38 -17.06 1.59
CA ALA A 89 -25.67 -16.76 2.19
C ALA A 89 -26.74 -17.72 1.65
N GLU A 90 -27.84 -17.82 2.38
CA GLU A 90 -29.03 -18.59 2.00
C GLU A 90 -30.26 -17.68 1.94
N ASP A 91 -31.24 -18.04 1.12
CA ASP A 91 -32.58 -17.44 1.17
C ASP A 91 -33.46 -18.10 2.23
N VAL A 92 -34.71 -17.62 2.36
CA VAL A 92 -35.68 -18.13 3.35
C VAL A 92 -36.09 -19.59 3.12
N ASP A 93 -35.94 -20.10 1.90
CA ASP A 93 -36.25 -21.48 1.53
C ASP A 93 -35.02 -22.40 1.72
N GLY A 94 -33.88 -21.83 2.13
CA GLY A 94 -32.63 -22.54 2.39
C GLY A 94 -31.80 -22.79 1.13
N ASN A 95 -32.05 -22.06 0.05
CA ASN A 95 -31.23 -22.14 -1.15
C ASN A 95 -29.97 -21.28 -0.97
N ALA A 96 -28.79 -21.89 -1.10
CA ALA A 96 -27.52 -21.18 -1.04
C ALA A 96 -27.22 -20.40 -2.32
N ILE A 97 -26.60 -19.22 -2.19
CA ILE A 97 -26.10 -18.46 -3.33
C ILE A 97 -24.91 -19.17 -3.99
N THR A 98 -24.58 -18.76 -5.22
CA THR A 98 -23.22 -18.99 -5.71
C THR A 98 -22.27 -18.10 -4.91
N GLN A 99 -21.29 -18.70 -4.22
CA GLN A 99 -20.32 -17.97 -3.42
C GLN A 99 -19.70 -16.81 -4.22
N VAL A 100 -19.66 -15.64 -3.58
CA VAL A 100 -19.07 -14.42 -4.13
C VAL A 100 -17.68 -14.26 -3.54
N SER A 101 -16.74 -13.77 -4.35
CA SER A 101 -15.38 -13.49 -3.93
C SER A 101 -14.93 -12.13 -4.45
N ASP A 102 -14.07 -11.46 -3.69
CA ASP A 102 -13.34 -10.28 -4.13
C ASP A 102 -11.89 -10.36 -3.64
N ASP A 103 -10.98 -9.74 -4.39
CA ASP A 103 -9.56 -9.74 -4.10
C ASP A 103 -9.10 -8.36 -3.61
N PHE A 104 -8.20 -8.34 -2.64
CA PHE A 104 -7.58 -7.13 -2.12
C PHE A 104 -6.10 -7.37 -1.82
N THR A 105 -5.29 -6.31 -1.90
CA THR A 105 -3.88 -6.36 -1.56
C THR A 105 -3.64 -5.70 -0.20
N LEU A 106 -2.95 -6.40 0.70
CA LEU A 106 -2.37 -5.81 1.91
C LEU A 106 -0.95 -5.32 1.59
N ASP A 107 -0.70 -4.05 1.86
CA ASP A 107 0.61 -3.41 1.74
C ASP A 107 0.83 -2.51 2.95
N THR A 108 1.44 -3.09 3.98
CA THR A 108 1.76 -2.42 5.25
C THR A 108 3.09 -1.66 5.19
N GLN A 109 3.83 -1.77 4.09
CA GLN A 109 5.06 -1.01 3.91
C GLN A 109 4.77 0.48 3.83
N THR A 110 5.54 1.25 4.59
CA THR A 110 5.49 2.72 4.52
C THR A 110 6.45 3.18 3.44
N ASP A 111 6.05 4.24 2.72
CA ASP A 111 6.93 4.88 1.73
C ASP A 111 8.28 5.22 2.36
N ALA A 112 9.36 4.78 1.72
CA ALA A 112 10.68 5.16 2.15
C ALA A 112 10.90 6.68 2.08
N THR A 113 11.71 7.18 3.01
CA THR A 113 11.99 8.60 3.17
C THR A 113 13.46 8.87 3.03
N VAL A 114 13.83 10.01 2.42
CA VAL A 114 15.23 10.44 2.34
C VAL A 114 15.36 11.87 2.88
N GLY A 115 16.19 12.04 3.89
CA GLY A 115 16.66 13.34 4.36
C GLY A 115 17.93 13.74 3.61
N ILE A 116 18.01 15.00 3.20
CA ILE A 116 19.23 15.61 2.66
C ILE A 116 19.71 16.66 3.67
N THR A 117 20.90 16.46 4.22
CA THR A 117 21.44 17.32 5.28
C THR A 117 22.15 18.56 4.72
N ASP A 118 22.69 18.47 3.52
CA ASP A 118 23.64 19.45 3.02
C ASP A 118 22.94 20.61 2.28
N THR A 119 22.87 21.77 2.95
CA THR A 119 22.26 23.03 2.44
C THR A 119 23.28 24.17 2.35
N VAL A 120 24.55 23.83 2.14
CA VAL A 120 25.69 24.72 2.37
C VAL A 120 26.00 25.60 1.16
N LYS A 121 26.62 26.75 1.43
CA LYS A 121 27.31 27.52 0.41
C LYS A 121 28.69 26.90 0.18
N THR A 122 28.97 26.46 -1.05
CA THR A 122 30.26 25.84 -1.42
C THR A 122 30.93 26.58 -2.57
N ASN A 123 32.25 26.48 -2.66
CA ASN A 123 33.04 26.88 -3.83
C ASN A 123 33.65 25.69 -4.57
N ASP A 124 33.40 24.48 -4.06
CA ASP A 124 33.74 23.23 -4.69
C ASP A 124 32.84 22.99 -5.91
N ASN A 125 33.43 22.52 -7.01
CA ASN A 125 32.68 22.09 -8.19
C ASN A 125 32.32 20.60 -8.15
N THR A 126 32.86 19.85 -7.19
CA THR A 126 32.56 18.44 -6.92
C THR A 126 32.22 18.23 -5.44
N PRO A 127 31.16 18.88 -4.91
CA PRO A 127 30.78 18.78 -3.50
C PRO A 127 30.41 17.34 -3.10
N THR A 128 30.60 17.07 -1.82
CA THR A 128 30.06 15.87 -1.16
C THR A 128 28.70 16.18 -0.56
N PHE A 129 27.72 15.30 -0.73
CA PHE A 129 26.40 15.38 -0.10
C PHE A 129 26.20 14.27 0.91
N SER A 130 25.37 14.51 1.92
CA SER A 130 25.03 13.49 2.91
C SER A 130 23.59 13.64 3.39
N GLY A 131 23.09 12.58 4.01
CA GLY A 131 21.74 12.52 4.50
C GLY A 131 21.43 11.21 5.23
N THR A 132 20.14 10.98 5.43
CA THR A 132 19.61 9.72 5.98
C THR A 132 18.52 9.17 5.06
N SER A 133 18.31 7.86 5.08
CA SER A 133 17.25 7.15 4.35
C SER A 133 16.56 6.18 5.30
N SER A 134 15.24 6.02 5.18
CA SER A 134 14.53 4.91 5.84
C SER A 134 14.49 3.64 4.99
N ASN A 135 14.85 3.72 3.70
CA ASN A 135 15.19 2.56 2.91
C ASN A 135 16.65 2.19 3.18
N VAL A 136 16.84 1.11 3.93
CA VAL A 136 18.16 0.61 4.35
C VAL A 136 18.57 -0.66 3.59
N GLU A 137 17.70 -1.23 2.75
CA GLU A 137 17.94 -2.49 2.05
C GLU A 137 18.17 -2.32 0.53
N GLY A 138 18.16 -1.08 0.01
CA GLY A 138 18.34 -0.76 -1.40
C GLY A 138 19.10 0.54 -1.67
N ASP A 139 19.28 0.85 -2.95
CA ASP A 139 19.87 2.12 -3.38
C ASP A 139 18.80 3.23 -3.41
N ILE A 140 19.17 4.40 -2.92
CA ILE A 140 18.44 5.64 -3.20
C ILE A 140 18.99 6.28 -4.48
N THR A 141 18.12 6.93 -5.23
CA THR A 141 18.49 7.71 -6.42
C THR A 141 18.70 9.16 -6.03
N ILE A 142 19.93 9.66 -6.22
CA ILE A 142 20.28 11.07 -6.01
C ILE A 142 20.48 11.75 -7.36
N THR A 143 19.79 12.87 -7.59
CA THR A 143 20.03 13.72 -8.77
C THR A 143 20.59 15.07 -8.34
N VAL A 144 21.73 15.44 -8.91
CA VAL A 144 22.39 16.72 -8.64
C VAL A 144 23.22 17.15 -9.84
N GLY A 145 23.19 18.45 -10.17
CA GLY A 145 24.00 19.00 -11.27
C GLY A 145 23.76 18.35 -12.63
N GLY A 146 22.57 17.79 -12.88
CA GLY A 146 22.22 17.11 -14.13
C GLY A 146 22.72 15.66 -14.26
N ALA A 147 23.32 15.09 -13.21
CA ALA A 147 23.68 13.67 -13.13
C ALA A 147 22.80 12.93 -12.10
N ILE A 148 22.61 11.64 -12.36
CA ILE A 148 21.89 10.69 -11.51
C ILE A 148 22.90 9.72 -10.91
N TYR A 149 22.77 9.43 -9.62
CA TYR A 149 23.62 8.52 -8.86
C TYR A 149 22.77 7.53 -8.07
N ALA A 150 23.20 6.28 -8.04
CA ALA A 150 22.69 5.28 -7.09
C ALA A 150 23.60 5.30 -5.85
N VAL A 151 23.00 5.44 -4.66
CA VAL A 151 23.73 5.48 -3.39
C VAL A 151 23.10 4.48 -2.44
N THR A 152 23.90 3.56 -1.90
CA THR A 152 23.45 2.60 -0.89
C THR A 152 23.57 3.23 0.50
N PRO A 153 22.47 3.43 1.25
CA PRO A 153 22.53 3.86 2.64
C PRO A 153 23.13 2.79 3.55
N ASN A 154 23.64 3.21 4.69
CA ASN A 154 24.11 2.32 5.73
C ASN A 154 22.94 1.52 6.32
N VAL A 155 23.07 0.19 6.33
CA VAL A 155 22.03 -0.73 6.80
C VAL A 155 21.67 -0.56 8.28
N ASP A 156 22.59 -0.06 9.11
CA ASP A 156 22.41 0.04 10.55
C ASP A 156 21.70 1.34 10.98
N ASP A 157 21.95 2.45 10.29
CA ASP A 157 21.48 3.78 10.70
C ASP A 157 20.90 4.65 9.56
N GLY A 158 20.85 4.11 8.34
CA GLY A 158 20.30 4.79 7.16
C GLY A 158 21.15 5.95 6.65
N THR A 159 22.34 6.20 7.20
CA THR A 159 23.20 7.30 6.73
C THR A 159 23.73 7.02 5.34
N TRP A 160 23.80 8.06 4.50
CA TRP A 160 24.38 7.95 3.16
C TRP A 160 25.29 9.13 2.85
N THR A 161 26.23 8.93 1.93
CA THR A 161 27.14 9.98 1.45
C THR A 161 27.34 9.80 -0.05
N LEU A 162 27.32 10.92 -0.78
CA LEU A 162 27.65 10.99 -2.19
C LEU A 162 28.84 11.92 -2.38
N ASP A 163 30.00 11.36 -2.73
CA ASP A 163 31.14 12.12 -3.22
C ASP A 163 31.05 12.25 -4.74
N THR A 164 30.73 13.45 -5.24
CA THR A 164 30.55 13.67 -6.68
C THR A 164 31.85 13.66 -7.50
N GLU A 165 33.02 13.74 -6.86
CA GLU A 165 34.31 13.56 -7.54
C GLU A 165 34.61 12.07 -7.78
N ALA A 166 34.30 11.22 -6.80
CA ALA A 166 34.60 9.79 -6.84
C ALA A 166 33.49 8.94 -7.47
N ALA A 167 32.22 9.32 -7.29
CA ALA A 167 31.09 8.54 -7.74
C ALA A 167 30.92 8.60 -9.28
N THR A 168 30.55 7.47 -9.87
CA THR A 168 30.17 7.41 -11.29
C THR A 168 28.67 7.58 -11.41
N SER A 169 28.22 8.54 -12.24
CA SER A 169 26.81 8.73 -12.51
C SER A 169 26.24 7.55 -13.29
N THR A 170 25.05 7.09 -12.91
CA THR A 170 24.30 6.05 -13.64
C THR A 170 23.64 6.61 -14.90
N ASP A 171 23.32 7.91 -14.92
CA ASP A 171 22.82 8.63 -16.08
C ASP A 171 23.15 10.13 -15.99
N GLY A 172 23.06 10.83 -17.11
CA GLY A 172 23.31 12.26 -17.21
C GLY A 172 24.80 12.63 -17.20
N THR A 173 25.08 13.91 -17.01
CA THR A 173 26.45 14.42 -16.94
C THR A 173 26.50 15.49 -15.88
N PHE A 174 27.38 15.30 -14.89
CA PHE A 174 27.50 16.19 -13.77
C PHE A 174 28.13 17.51 -14.19
N ASN A 175 27.45 18.62 -13.90
CA ASN A 175 27.90 19.96 -14.22
C ASN A 175 27.42 20.98 -13.19
N LEU A 176 28.35 21.49 -12.39
CA LEU A 176 28.17 22.63 -11.49
C LEU A 176 29.21 23.71 -11.82
N THR A 177 29.19 24.27 -13.04
CA THR A 177 30.22 25.23 -13.50
C THR A 177 29.84 26.70 -13.37
N GLU A 178 28.56 27.02 -13.16
CA GLU A 178 28.08 28.41 -12.97
C GLU A 178 27.91 28.78 -11.50
N ASP A 179 27.90 30.08 -11.20
CA ASP A 179 27.48 30.63 -9.91
C ASP A 179 25.95 30.57 -9.83
N GLY A 180 25.40 29.99 -8.77
CA GLY A 180 23.95 29.88 -8.64
C GLY A 180 23.45 28.96 -7.55
N ASN A 181 22.12 28.97 -7.39
CA ASN A 181 21.40 28.01 -6.60
C ASN A 181 21.21 26.73 -7.42
N TYR A 182 21.54 25.60 -6.82
CA TYR A 182 21.35 24.28 -7.39
C TYR A 182 20.43 23.46 -6.50
N THR A 183 19.72 22.52 -7.11
CA THR A 183 18.86 21.56 -6.43
C THR A 183 19.54 20.20 -6.38
N ILE A 184 19.43 19.54 -5.25
CA ILE A 184 19.66 18.11 -5.10
C ILE A 184 18.32 17.47 -4.79
N THR A 185 18.02 16.36 -5.46
CA THR A 185 16.83 15.56 -5.20
C THR A 185 17.22 14.14 -4.83
N ALA A 186 16.41 13.51 -3.99
CA ALA A 186 16.58 12.15 -3.56
C ALA A 186 15.24 11.39 -3.64
N ASP A 187 15.30 10.14 -4.04
CA ASP A 187 14.17 9.23 -4.15
C ASP A 187 14.60 7.86 -3.61
N ALA A 188 13.79 7.27 -2.74
CA ALA A 188 14.02 5.92 -2.24
C ALA A 188 13.10 4.95 -2.98
N ASP A 189 13.66 3.90 -3.58
CA ASP A 189 12.91 2.82 -4.24
C ASP A 189 12.08 3.23 -5.46
N ASN A 190 12.43 4.33 -6.14
CA ASN A 190 11.60 4.92 -7.21
C ASN A 190 10.16 5.13 -6.76
N ASN A 191 9.97 5.52 -5.50
CA ASN A 191 8.66 5.85 -5.00
C ASN A 191 8.19 7.15 -5.66
N THR A 192 6.90 7.46 -5.58
CA THR A 192 6.39 8.69 -6.23
C THR A 192 6.80 9.98 -5.51
N LYS A 193 7.61 9.89 -4.44
CA LYS A 193 7.91 10.99 -3.51
C LYS A 193 9.39 11.39 -3.59
N ILE A 194 9.62 12.52 -4.27
CA ILE A 194 10.94 13.12 -4.42
C ILE A 194 11.22 14.11 -3.28
N TYR A 195 12.32 13.89 -2.55
CA TYR A 195 12.84 14.80 -1.53
C TYR A 195 13.79 15.80 -2.18
N THR A 196 13.73 17.08 -1.80
CA THR A 196 14.51 18.15 -2.43
C THR A 196 15.21 19.02 -1.40
N ALA A 197 16.47 19.37 -1.66
CA ALA A 197 17.19 20.43 -0.96
C ALA A 197 17.89 21.36 -1.95
N THR A 198 18.25 22.55 -1.49
CA THR A 198 18.97 23.56 -2.29
C THR A 198 20.30 23.91 -1.64
N PHE A 199 21.31 24.11 -2.47
CA PHE A 199 22.61 24.62 -2.06
C PHE A 199 23.06 25.71 -3.04
N TYR A 200 23.97 26.57 -2.60
CA TYR A 200 24.45 27.68 -3.42
C TYR A 200 25.93 27.51 -3.71
N ARG A 201 26.30 27.49 -4.99
CA ARG A 201 27.69 27.37 -5.41
C ARG A 201 28.22 28.72 -5.85
N LYS A 202 29.33 29.17 -5.26
CA LYS A 202 30.05 30.40 -5.63
C LYS A 202 31.49 30.07 -6.04
N PRO A 203 31.99 30.50 -7.21
CA PRO A 203 33.37 30.20 -7.62
C PRO A 203 34.42 30.74 -6.64
N LEU A 204 35.59 30.09 -6.61
CA LEU A 204 36.81 30.60 -5.97
C LEU A 204 37.19 31.93 -6.63
N ASN A 205 37.33 32.99 -5.82
CA ASN A 205 37.85 34.29 -6.24
C ASN A 205 39.35 34.19 -6.57
#